data_AF-A0A0P0SLC3-F1
#
_entry.id   AF-A0A0P0SLC3-F1
#
_cell.length_a   1.000
_cell.length_b   1.000
_cell.length_c   1.000
_cell.angle_alpha   90.00
_cell.angle_beta   90.00
_cell.angle_gamma   90.00
#
_symmetry.space_group_name_H-M   'P 1'
#
loop_
_entity.id
_entity.type
_entity.pdbx_description
1 polymer ?
#
loop_
_entity_poly.entity_id
_entity_poly.type
_entity_poly.pdbx_seq_one_letter_code
_entity_poly.pdbx_strand_id
1 'polypeptide(L)'
;MSDDTLDWLPERHLGVAAPLSHTDELISQIFDLLFVSQTQVDDVIGLVEVPVGRISRTVVSRVAPIPRKVPLLVADALVALRAVLEHVLKPLTTAASTPSR
;
A
#
# COMPACT_ATOMS: atom_id res chain seq x y z
N MET A 1 -11.31 -22.63 -26.71
CA MET A 1 -10.84 -22.64 -25.31
C MET A 1 -11.62 -21.55 -24.63
N SER A 2 -12.65 -21.96 -23.89
CA SER A 2 -13.79 -21.11 -23.53
C SER A 2 -13.43 -20.03 -22.52
N ASP A 3 -13.99 -18.85 -22.81
CA ASP A 3 -13.96 -17.59 -22.07
C ASP A 3 -14.75 -17.65 -20.74
N ASP A 4 -15.04 -18.86 -20.23
CA ASP A 4 -15.88 -19.10 -19.04
C ASP A 4 -15.20 -18.73 -17.71
N THR A 5 -13.89 -18.45 -17.73
CA THR A 5 -13.12 -18.20 -16.50
C THR A 5 -13.47 -16.85 -15.85
N LEU A 6 -14.10 -15.95 -16.60
CA LEU A 6 -14.45 -14.60 -16.14
C LEU A 6 -15.97 -14.34 -16.09
N ASP A 7 -16.80 -15.35 -16.33
CA ASP A 7 -18.27 -15.20 -16.39
C ASP A 7 -18.90 -14.79 -15.04
N TRP A 8 -18.18 -15.07 -13.95
CA TRP A 8 -18.52 -14.62 -12.59
C TRP A 8 -18.16 -13.16 -12.31
N LEU A 9 -17.38 -12.52 -13.18
CA LEU A 9 -16.91 -11.15 -13.04
C LEU A 9 -17.76 -10.24 -13.93
N PRO A 10 -18.79 -9.57 -13.39
CA PRO A 10 -19.67 -8.74 -14.19
C PRO A 10 -18.87 -7.74 -15.02
N GLU A 11 -19.20 -7.54 -16.29
CA GLU A 11 -18.47 -6.69 -17.26
C GLU A 11 -18.08 -5.30 -16.71
N ARG A 12 -18.88 -4.78 -15.76
CA ARG A 12 -18.59 -3.54 -15.00
C ARG A 12 -17.26 -3.56 -14.21
N HIS A 13 -16.76 -4.73 -13.81
CA HIS A 13 -15.52 -4.89 -13.06
C HIS A 13 -14.28 -5.08 -13.96
N LEU A 14 -14.47 -5.27 -15.27
CA LEU A 14 -13.35 -5.32 -16.22
C LEU A 14 -12.57 -3.98 -16.22
N GLY A 15 -13.28 -2.87 -16.01
CA GLY A 15 -12.68 -1.53 -15.91
C GLY A 15 -11.84 -1.27 -14.65
N VAL A 16 -11.94 -2.12 -13.62
CA VAL A 16 -11.12 -1.99 -12.38
C VAL A 16 -9.93 -2.93 -12.34
N ALA A 17 -9.85 -3.91 -13.24
CA ALA A 17 -8.77 -4.90 -13.26
C ALA A 17 -7.40 -4.25 -13.46
N ALA A 18 -7.28 -3.30 -14.39
CA ALA A 18 -6.03 -2.59 -14.65
C ALA A 18 -5.60 -1.69 -13.46
N PRO A 19 -6.47 -0.83 -12.89
CA PRO A 19 -6.13 -0.07 -11.67
C PRO A 19 -5.81 -0.94 -10.44
N LEU A 20 -6.46 -2.09 -10.28
CA LEU A 20 -6.15 -3.05 -9.21
C LEU A 20 -4.78 -3.71 -9.41
N SER A 21 -4.47 -4.15 -10.63
CA SER A 21 -3.15 -4.70 -10.96
C SER A 21 -2.05 -3.66 -10.73
N HIS A 22 -2.30 -2.40 -11.10
CA HIS A 22 -1.36 -1.30 -10.84
C HIS A 22 -1.16 -1.08 -9.33
N THR A 23 -2.23 -1.14 -8.55
CA THR A 23 -2.13 -1.04 -7.09
C THR A 23 -1.28 -2.17 -6.50
N ASP A 24 -1.50 -3.41 -6.93
CA ASP A 24 -0.75 -4.58 -6.47
C ASP A 24 0.75 -4.44 -6.77
N GLU A 25 1.09 -3.97 -7.98
CA GLU A 25 2.47 -3.71 -8.36
C GLU A 25 3.12 -2.59 -7.52
N LEU A 26 2.38 -1.51 -7.21
CA LEU A 26 2.86 -0.47 -6.30
C LEU A 26 3.10 -1.01 -4.89
N ILE A 27 2.22 -1.86 -4.38
CA ILE A 27 2.36 -2.50 -3.07
C ILE A 27 3.62 -3.38 -3.05
N SER A 28 3.85 -4.18 -4.10
CA SER A 28 5.07 -4.98 -4.24
C SER A 28 6.33 -4.11 -4.21
N GLN A 29 6.36 -3.01 -4.97
CA GLN A 29 7.50 -2.08 -4.98
C GLN A 29 7.73 -1.41 -3.61
N ILE A 30 6.67 -1.11 -2.85
CA ILE A 30 6.77 -0.58 -1.49
C ILE A 30 7.46 -1.60 -0.58
N PHE A 31 7.05 -2.86 -0.64
CA PHE A 31 7.65 -3.92 0.17
C PHE A 31 9.12 -4.14 -0.15
N ASP A 32 9.50 -4.15 -1.42
CA ASP A 32 10.91 -4.30 -1.82
C ASP A 32 11.78 -3.17 -1.25
N LEU A 33 11.30 -1.91 -1.32
CA LEU A 33 12.02 -0.77 -0.79
C LEU A 33 12.14 -0.81 0.74
N LEU A 34 11.06 -1.19 1.43
CA LEU A 34 11.09 -1.34 2.88
C LEU A 34 12.03 -2.47 3.29
N PHE A 35 12.01 -3.60 2.59
CA PHE A 35 12.88 -4.73 2.88
C PHE A 35 14.36 -4.35 2.72
N VAL A 36 14.73 -3.70 1.62
CA VAL A 36 16.11 -3.22 1.41
C VAL A 36 16.54 -2.22 2.50
N SER A 37 15.62 -1.37 2.94
CA SER A 37 15.90 -0.39 4.00
C SER A 37 16.09 -1.03 5.37
N GLN A 38 15.32 -2.08 5.68
CA GLN A 38 15.34 -2.78 6.96
C GLN A 38 16.47 -3.81 7.07
N THR A 39 16.95 -4.34 5.94
CA THR A 39 18.05 -5.32 5.89
C THR A 39 19.42 -4.66 5.78
N GLN A 40 19.49 -3.33 5.80
CA GLN A 40 20.75 -2.61 5.77
C GLN A 40 21.53 -2.80 7.08
N VAL A 41 22.84 -3.03 6.96
CA VAL A 41 23.77 -3.44 8.04
C VAL A 41 23.81 -2.46 9.23
N ASP A 42 23.39 -1.20 9.04
CA ASP A 42 23.41 -0.15 10.06
C ASP A 42 22.16 -0.12 10.97
N ASP A 43 21.19 -1.03 10.75
CA ASP A 43 19.86 -1.09 11.35
C ASP A 43 19.05 0.23 11.18
N VAL A 44 17.73 0.16 11.15
CA VAL A 44 16.90 1.37 11.11
C VAL A 44 17.01 2.14 12.42
N ILE A 45 17.37 1.45 13.51
CA ILE A 45 17.57 2.05 14.83
C ILE A 45 18.99 1.75 15.30
N GLY A 46 19.83 2.79 15.35
CA GLY A 46 21.13 2.72 16.00
C GLY A 46 20.95 2.70 17.51
N LEU A 47 21.47 1.67 18.18
CA LEU A 47 21.49 1.56 19.64
C LEU A 47 22.91 1.72 20.16
N VAL A 48 23.07 2.48 21.24
CA VAL A 48 24.36 2.61 21.94
C VAL A 48 24.15 2.41 23.44
N GLU A 49 25.08 1.70 24.06
CA GLU A 49 25.14 1.61 25.51
C GLU A 49 25.90 2.80 26.09
N VAL A 50 25.23 3.53 26.98
CA VAL A 50 25.81 4.63 27.73
C VAL A 50 25.92 4.19 29.19
N PRO A 51 27.14 4.06 29.75
CA PRO A 51 27.31 3.76 31.16
C PRO A 51 26.83 4.94 32.01
N VAL A 52 25.93 4.67 32.96
CA VAL A 52 25.39 5.65 33.91
C VAL A 52 25.60 5.12 35.33
N GLY A 53 26.77 5.41 35.90
CA GLY A 53 27.14 4.91 37.24
C GLY A 53 27.34 3.40 37.24
N ARG A 54 26.50 2.66 37.98
CA ARG A 54 26.57 1.18 38.09
C ARG A 54 25.69 0.44 37.06
N ILE A 55 24.97 1.16 36.20
CA ILE A 55 24.08 0.57 35.21
C ILE A 55 24.51 0.95 33.80
N SER A 56 24.25 0.05 32.83
CA SER A 56 24.32 0.39 31.41
C SER A 56 22.92 0.80 30.93
N ARG A 57 22.82 1.91 30.21
CA ARG A 57 21.56 2.38 29.61
C ARG A 57 21.67 2.30 28.10
N THR A 58 20.84 1.48 27.47
CA THR A 58 20.68 1.47 26.02
C THR A 58 19.88 2.69 25.58
N VAL A 59 20.45 3.52 24.71
CA VAL A 59 19.77 4.67 24.11
C VAL A 59 19.76 4.54 22.59
N VAL A 60 18.73 5.10 21.98
CA VAL A 60 18.67 5.24 20.52
C VAL A 60 19.61 6.38 20.11
N SER A 61 20.69 6.05 19.42
CA SER A 61 21.66 7.03 18.90
C SER A 61 21.26 7.57 17.52
N ARG A 62 20.50 6.79 16.74
CA ARG A 62 20.12 7.13 15.37
C ARG A 62 18.81 6.45 14.99
N VAL A 63 18.03 7.11 14.16
CA VAL A 63 16.93 6.51 13.42
C VAL A 63 17.14 6.82 11.94
N ALA A 64 17.16 5.79 11.09
CA ALA A 64 17.29 5.97 9.66
C ALA A 64 16.00 6.60 9.09
N PRO A 65 16.11 7.60 8.18
CA PRO A 65 14.93 8.18 7.55
C PRO A 65 14.28 7.18 6.60
N ILE A 66 12.95 7.21 6.51
CA ILE A 66 12.21 6.44 5.50
C ILE A 66 12.61 6.95 4.11
N PRO A 67 12.95 6.07 3.15
CA PRO A 67 13.27 6.49 1.79
C PRO A 67 12.10 7.26 1.18
N ARG A 68 12.36 8.46 0.65
CA ARG A 68 11.32 9.35 0.10
C ARG A 68 10.46 8.71 -1.00
N LYS A 69 10.97 7.68 -1.67
CA LYS A 69 10.22 6.91 -2.68
C LYS A 69 9.05 6.13 -2.08
N VAL A 70 9.17 5.64 -0.83
CA VAL A 70 8.12 4.89 -0.13
C VAL A 70 6.83 5.71 0.01
N PRO A 71 6.82 6.90 0.64
CA PRO A 71 5.58 7.68 0.77
C PRO A 71 5.00 8.13 -0.57
N LEU A 72 5.83 8.30 -1.62
CA LEU A 72 5.34 8.62 -2.96
C LEU A 72 4.60 7.44 -3.60
N LEU A 73 5.14 6.23 -3.51
CA LEU A 73 4.47 5.02 -4.01
C LEU A 73 3.20 4.71 -3.21
N VAL A 74 3.23 4.93 -1.89
CA VAL A 74 2.03 4.81 -1.05
C VAL A 74 0.94 5.79 -1.50
N ALA A 75 1.31 7.05 -1.77
CA ALA A 75 0.35 8.02 -2.27
C ALA A 75 -0.26 7.59 -3.62
N ASP A 76 0.56 7.07 -4.54
CA ASP A 76 0.08 6.57 -5.83
C ASP A 76 -0.87 5.36 -5.66
N ALA A 77 -0.54 4.43 -4.77
CA ALA A 77 -1.37 3.25 -4.48
C ALA A 77 -2.72 3.65 -3.89
N LEU A 78 -2.73 4.64 -2.98
CA LEU A 78 -3.96 5.17 -2.40
C LEU A 78 -4.84 5.88 -3.44
N VAL A 79 -4.23 6.60 -4.38
CA VAL A 79 -4.95 7.25 -5.48
C VAL A 79 -5.55 6.20 -6.43
N ALA A 80 -4.79 5.16 -6.79
CA ALA A 80 -5.27 4.06 -7.62
C ALA A 80 -6.44 3.30 -6.95
N LEU A 81 -6.32 2.99 -5.65
CA LEU A 81 -7.37 2.36 -4.87
C LEU A 81 -8.63 3.20 -4.79
N ARG A 82 -8.49 4.52 -4.62
CA ARG A 82 -9.64 5.42 -4.64
C ARG A 82 -10.39 5.36 -5.96
N ALA A 83 -9.68 5.37 -7.09
CA ALA A 83 -10.30 5.26 -8.41
C ALA A 83 -11.09 3.94 -8.57
N VAL A 84 -10.53 2.83 -8.07
CA VAL A 84 -11.23 1.54 -8.02
C VAL A 84 -12.49 1.62 -7.17
N LEU A 85 -12.39 2.17 -5.95
CA LEU A 85 -13.53 2.30 -5.05
C LEU A 85 -14.63 3.18 -5.64
N GLU A 86 -14.28 4.30 -6.28
CA GLU A 86 -15.25 5.17 -6.96
C GLU A 86 -16.00 4.42 -8.07
N HIS A 87 -15.29 3.60 -8.86
CA HIS A 87 -15.91 2.80 -9.93
C HIS A 87 -16.83 1.69 -9.38
N VAL A 88 -16.47 1.09 -8.24
CA VAL A 88 -17.26 0.01 -7.61
C VAL A 88 -18.45 0.55 -6.81
N LEU A 89 -18.31 1.68 -6.10
CA LEU A 89 -19.36 2.23 -5.22
C LEU A 89 -20.33 3.18 -5.93
N LYS A 90 -19.92 3.92 -6.96
CA LYS A 90 -20.81 4.85 -7.69
C LYS A 90 -22.10 4.19 -8.23
N PRO A 91 -22.10 2.93 -8.69
CA PRO A 91 -23.33 2.24 -9.09
C PRO A 91 -24.31 2.02 -7.91
N LEU A 92 -23.81 1.76 -6.70
CA LEU A 92 -24.65 1.45 -5.52
C LEU A 92 -25.48 2.66 -5.05
N THR A 93 -24.94 3.88 -5.15
CA THR A 93 -25.69 5.10 -4.82
C THR A 93 -26.67 5.51 -5.91
N THR A 94 -26.44 5.09 -7.16
CA THR A 94 -27.32 5.45 -8.29
C THR A 94 -28.56 4.56 -8.32
N ALA A 95 -28.44 3.29 -7.93
CA ALA A 95 -29.58 2.36 -7.85
C ALA A 95 -30.61 2.73 -6.76
N ALA A 96 -30.20 3.40 -5.68
CA ALA A 96 -31.08 3.83 -4.60
C ALA A 96 -31.95 5.07 -4.94
N SER A 97 -31.71 5.70 -6.09
CA SER A 97 -32.32 7.00 -6.45
C SER A 97 -33.29 6.91 -7.63
N THR A 98 -33.67 5.73 -8.11
CA THR A 98 -34.69 5.58 -9.15
C THR A 98 -36.08 5.65 -8.50
N PRO A 99 -36.87 6.73 -8.67
CA PRO A 99 -38.25 6.72 -8.20
C PRO A 99 -39.08 5.83 -9.14
N SER A 100 -39.80 4.86 -8.59
CA SER A 100 -40.85 4.12 -9.30
C SER A 100 -41.78 5.11 -10.00
N ARG A 101 -41.94 4.92 -11.30
CA ARG A 101 -42.96 5.59 -12.11
C ARG A 101 -44.09 4.62 -12.41
#